data_AF-A0AA95MRQ1-F1
#
_entry.id   AF-A0AA95MRQ1-F1
#
_cell.length_a   1.000
_cell.length_b   1.000
_cell.length_c   1.000
_cell.angle_alpha   90.00
_cell.angle_beta   90.00
_cell.angle_gamma   90.00
#
_symmetry.space_group_name_H-M   'P 1'
#
loop_
_entity.id
_entity.type
_entity.pdbx_description
1 polymer ?
#
loop_
_entity_poly.entity_id
_entity_poly.type
_entity_poly.pdbx_seq_one_letter_code
_entity_poly.pdbx_strand_id
1 'polypeptide(L)'
;MLKKKLKDQRGLTLIELLAVIVILGIIAAIAIPSIGKIIDNSKKDAHVANAEQMVNSAKLAVTTEPQLQTGTVYLTLEYLEAANFLDDVKDPDKTTKGYTRGNAKSLTQVLALKGAPAGSFVEVTDGKATKVKLINADRGVQDANHEAVAIKDLNRDSVINK
;
A
#
# COMPACT_ATOMS: atom_id res chain seq x y z
N MET A 1 -41.04 55.20 24.54
CA MET A 1 -40.51 55.33 23.17
C MET A 1 -39.11 54.74 23.11
N LEU A 2 -38.93 53.56 22.50
CA LEU A 2 -37.65 52.86 22.43
C LEU A 2 -37.00 53.14 21.06
N LYS A 3 -35.91 53.93 21.04
CA LYS A 3 -35.16 54.23 19.81
C LYS A 3 -34.41 52.98 19.34
N LYS A 4 -34.84 52.41 18.22
CA LYS A 4 -34.20 51.29 17.53
C LYS A 4 -32.89 51.78 16.88
N LYS A 5 -31.73 51.50 17.49
CA LYS A 5 -30.43 51.67 16.83
C LYS A 5 -30.32 50.65 15.70
N LEU A 6 -30.39 51.09 14.45
CA LEU A 6 -29.99 50.29 13.30
C LEU A 6 -28.48 50.05 13.42
N LYS A 7 -28.08 48.80 13.68
CA LYS A 7 -26.67 48.38 13.61
C LYS A 7 -26.23 48.52 12.16
N ASP A 8 -25.24 49.37 11.94
CA ASP A 8 -24.63 49.65 10.66
C ASP A 8 -23.87 48.40 10.18
N GLN A 9 -24.53 47.56 9.37
CA GLN A 9 -23.90 46.42 8.69
C GLN A 9 -23.18 46.95 7.45
N ARG A 10 -22.17 47.82 7.65
CA ARG A 10 -21.19 48.11 6.60
C ARG A 10 -20.43 46.83 6.33
N GLY A 11 -21.00 46.01 5.45
CA GLY A 11 -20.52 44.70 5.06
C GLY A 11 -19.20 44.81 4.33
N LEU A 12 -18.44 43.73 4.42
CA LEU A 12 -17.21 43.48 3.66
C LEU A 12 -17.32 44.04 2.24
N THR A 13 -16.33 44.83 1.87
CA THR A 13 -16.22 45.35 0.52
C THR A 13 -15.71 44.26 -0.42
N LEU A 14 -16.08 44.32 -1.71
CA LEU A 14 -15.60 43.34 -2.70
C LEU A 14 -14.08 43.27 -2.78
N ILE A 15 -13.38 44.39 -2.52
CA ILE A 15 -11.92 44.45 -2.55
C ILE A 15 -11.27 43.64 -1.41
N GLU A 16 -11.90 43.62 -0.23
CA GLU A 16 -11.41 42.84 0.92
C GLU A 16 -11.54 41.35 0.66
N LEU A 17 -12.67 40.92 0.08
CA LEU A 17 -12.85 39.52 -0.33
C LEU A 17 -11.91 39.13 -1.46
N LEU A 18 -11.65 40.05 -2.40
CA LEU A 18 -10.73 39.81 -3.50
C LEU A 18 -9.29 39.57 -2.99
N ALA A 19 -8.81 40.41 -2.07
CA ALA A 19 -7.47 40.28 -1.51
C ALA A 19 -7.26 38.91 -0.82
N VAL A 20 -8.27 38.41 -0.09
CA VAL A 20 -8.21 37.09 0.56
C VAL A 20 -8.12 35.96 -0.45
N ILE A 21 -8.94 35.99 -1.52
CA ILE A 21 -8.93 34.94 -2.54
C ILE A 21 -7.59 34.90 -3.28
N VAL A 22 -6.98 36.06 -3.56
CA VAL A 22 -5.64 36.11 -4.19
C VAL A 22 -4.59 35.42 -3.31
N ILE A 23 -4.56 35.72 -2.01
CA ILE A 23 -3.62 35.09 -1.08
C ILE A 23 -3.85 33.58 -0.99
N LEU A 24 -5.12 33.15 -0.86
CA LEU A 24 -5.48 31.72 -0.85
C LEU A 24 -5.07 31.02 -2.15
N GLY A 25 -5.20 31.70 -3.30
CA GLY A 25 -4.77 31.18 -4.60
C GLY A 25 -3.27 30.91 -4.68
N ILE A 26 -2.45 31.84 -4.18
CA ILE A 26 -0.99 31.68 -4.14
C ILE A 26 -0.59 30.51 -3.22
N ILE A 27 -1.21 30.42 -2.03
CA ILE A 27 -0.95 29.32 -1.10
C ILE A 27 -1.36 27.98 -1.72
N ALA A 28 -2.55 27.91 -2.32
CA ALA A 28 -3.05 26.69 -2.94
C ALA A 28 -2.15 26.20 -4.09
N ALA A 29 -1.61 27.11 -4.90
CA ALA A 29 -0.72 26.77 -6.01
C ALA A 29 0.54 26.01 -5.57
N ILE A 30 1.09 26.34 -4.40
CA ILE A 30 2.29 25.66 -3.84
C ILE A 30 1.88 24.44 -2.99
N ALA A 31 0.80 24.56 -2.22
CA ALA A 31 0.40 23.53 -1.26
C ALA A 31 -0.12 22.26 -1.94
N ILE A 32 -0.95 22.37 -2.98
CA ILE A 32 -1.56 21.22 -3.67
C ILE A 32 -0.51 20.21 -4.20
N PRO A 33 0.50 20.61 -4.99
CA PRO A 33 1.50 19.66 -5.49
C PRO A 33 2.38 19.09 -4.36
N SER A 34 2.67 19.87 -3.32
CA SER A 34 3.47 19.41 -2.17
C SER A 34 2.74 18.34 -1.35
N ILE A 35 1.48 18.61 -0.98
CA ILE A 35 0.63 17.68 -0.23
C ILE A 35 0.39 16.41 -1.04
N GLY A 36 0.17 16.53 -2.36
CA GLY A 36 0.01 15.37 -3.25
C GLY A 36 1.21 14.42 -3.19
N LYS A 37 2.44 14.96 -3.25
CA LYS A 37 3.67 14.14 -3.13
C LYS A 37 3.82 13.49 -1.76
N ILE A 38 3.48 14.20 -0.69
CA ILE A 38 3.53 13.64 0.67
C ILE A 38 2.56 12.46 0.80
N ILE A 39 1.32 12.63 0.35
CA ILE A 39 0.31 11.57 0.36
C ILE A 39 0.78 10.38 -0.47
N ASP A 40 1.35 10.61 -1.65
CA ASP A 40 1.86 9.53 -2.49
C ASP A 40 2.98 8.74 -1.80
N ASN A 41 3.95 9.45 -1.22
CA ASN A 41 5.03 8.83 -0.45
C ASN A 41 4.50 8.05 0.76
N SER A 42 3.53 8.58 1.50
CA SER A 42 2.90 7.87 2.62
C SER A 42 2.18 6.60 2.18
N LYS A 43 1.54 6.61 1.00
CA LYS A 43 0.94 5.39 0.44
C LYS A 43 2.00 4.37 0.03
N LYS A 44 3.11 4.80 -0.58
CA LYS A 44 4.25 3.92 -0.89
C LYS A 44 4.86 3.32 0.37
N ASP A 45 5.03 4.11 1.43
CA ASP A 45 5.48 3.61 2.74
C ASP A 45 4.54 2.53 3.29
N ALA A 46 3.23 2.76 3.20
CA ALA A 46 2.25 1.78 3.66
C ALA A 46 2.30 0.48 2.83
N HIS A 47 2.54 0.56 1.51
CA HIS A 47 2.77 -0.63 0.68
C HIS A 47 4.01 -1.42 1.10
N VAL A 48 5.12 -0.72 1.40
CA VAL A 48 6.35 -1.34 1.90
C VAL A 48 6.10 -2.02 3.25
N ALA A 49 5.45 -1.34 4.20
CA ALA A 49 5.14 -1.90 5.51
C ALA A 49 4.21 -3.12 5.41
N ASN A 50 3.22 -3.09 4.53
CA ASN A 50 2.34 -4.22 4.24
C ASN A 50 3.12 -5.42 3.65
N ALA A 51 4.09 -5.16 2.76
CA ALA A 51 4.96 -6.21 2.23
C ALA A 51 5.91 -6.78 3.29
N GLU A 52 6.45 -5.94 4.18
CA GLU A 52 7.25 -6.40 5.34
C GLU A 52 6.43 -7.27 6.29
N GLN A 53 5.17 -6.88 6.57
CA GLN A 53 4.25 -7.68 7.36
C GLN A 53 4.00 -9.04 6.70
N MET A 54 3.77 -9.06 5.39
CA MET A 54 3.60 -10.31 4.62
C MET A 54 4.85 -11.20 4.67
N VAL A 55 6.05 -10.62 4.58
CA VAL A 55 7.33 -11.33 4.73
C VAL A 55 7.46 -11.93 6.13
N ASN A 56 7.07 -11.20 7.17
CA ASN A 56 7.15 -11.68 8.55
C ASN A 56 6.14 -12.82 8.81
N SER A 57 4.92 -12.72 8.27
CA SER A 57 3.95 -13.81 8.29
C SER A 57 4.42 -15.05 7.53
N ALA A 58 5.11 -14.87 6.40
CA ALA A 58 5.73 -15.97 5.68
C ALA A 58 6.83 -16.66 6.50
N LYS A 59 7.69 -15.90 7.21
CA LYS A 59 8.70 -16.48 8.13
C LYS A 59 8.05 -17.28 9.26
N LEU A 60 6.93 -16.80 9.79
CA LEU A 60 6.16 -17.53 10.81
C LEU A 60 5.61 -18.84 10.23
N ALA A 61 5.00 -18.78 9.04
CA ALA A 61 4.48 -19.97 8.35
C ALA A 61 5.56 -21.03 8.12
N VAL A 62 6.76 -20.62 7.71
CA VAL A 62 7.91 -21.52 7.52
C VAL A 62 8.38 -22.17 8.82
N THR A 63 8.26 -21.46 9.94
CA THR A 63 8.61 -22.00 11.26
C THR A 63 7.59 -23.04 11.72
N THR A 64 6.32 -22.84 11.38
CA THR A 64 5.22 -23.75 11.72
C THR A 64 5.16 -24.98 10.80
N GLU A 65 5.48 -24.81 9.51
CA GLU A 65 5.33 -25.84 8.48
C GLU A 65 6.68 -26.33 7.96
N PRO A 66 7.17 -27.51 8.37
CA PRO A 66 8.47 -28.04 7.94
C PRO A 66 8.58 -28.22 6.42
N GLN A 67 7.45 -28.44 5.74
CA GLN A 67 7.40 -28.61 4.27
C GLN A 67 7.82 -27.35 3.50
N LEU A 68 7.76 -26.17 4.14
CA LEU A 68 8.18 -24.90 3.54
C LEU A 68 9.68 -24.62 3.72
N GLN A 69 10.40 -25.49 4.42
CA GLN A 69 11.83 -25.32 4.73
C GLN A 69 12.76 -25.90 3.67
N THR A 70 12.24 -26.56 2.64
CA THR A 70 13.04 -27.22 1.60
C THR A 70 12.63 -26.75 0.22
N GLY A 71 13.61 -26.36 -0.61
CA GLY A 71 13.37 -25.91 -1.97
C GLY A 71 12.78 -24.51 -2.04
N THR A 72 12.37 -24.12 -3.26
CA THR A 72 11.72 -22.83 -3.52
C THR A 72 10.22 -22.98 -3.51
N VAL A 73 9.55 -22.24 -2.64
CA VAL A 73 8.09 -22.20 -2.49
C VAL A 73 7.58 -20.78 -2.54
N TYR A 74 6.35 -20.61 -3.05
CA TYR A 74 5.71 -19.31 -3.22
C TYR A 74 4.49 -19.20 -2.32
N LEU A 75 4.63 -18.51 -1.19
CA LEU A 75 3.56 -18.30 -0.23
C LEU A 75 2.69 -17.15 -0.69
N THR A 76 1.50 -17.47 -1.22
CA THR A 76 0.57 -16.43 -1.67
C THR A 76 -0.09 -15.71 -0.50
N LEU A 77 -0.50 -14.46 -0.72
CA LEU A 77 -1.23 -13.69 0.28
C LEU A 77 -2.53 -14.41 0.71
N GLU A 78 -3.23 -15.06 -0.22
CA GLU A 78 -4.44 -15.86 0.07
C GLU A 78 -4.15 -16.98 1.08
N TYR A 79 -3.02 -17.68 0.95
CA TYR A 79 -2.62 -18.73 1.88
C TYR A 79 -2.32 -18.15 3.27
N LEU A 80 -1.53 -17.06 3.33
CA LEU A 80 -1.13 -16.46 4.60
C LEU A 80 -2.34 -15.96 5.40
N GLU A 81 -3.35 -15.41 4.70
CA GLU A 81 -4.62 -15.00 5.31
C GLU A 81 -5.47 -16.21 5.71
N ALA A 82 -5.66 -17.20 4.82
CA ALA A 82 -6.49 -18.36 5.10
C ALA A 82 -5.95 -19.26 6.22
N ALA A 83 -4.62 -19.32 6.37
CA ALA A 83 -3.95 -20.06 7.44
C ALA A 83 -3.79 -19.23 8.74
N ASN A 84 -4.34 -18.01 8.80
CA ASN A 84 -4.26 -17.10 9.95
C ASN A 84 -2.83 -16.70 10.37
N PHE A 85 -1.88 -16.69 9.43
CA PHE A 85 -0.55 -16.12 9.67
C PHE A 85 -0.54 -14.60 9.49
N LEU A 86 -1.56 -14.07 8.80
CA LEU A 86 -1.67 -12.67 8.43
C LEU A 86 -3.13 -12.23 8.46
N ASP A 87 -3.43 -11.14 9.15
CA ASP A 87 -4.74 -10.49 9.06
C ASP A 87 -4.92 -9.79 7.71
N ASP A 88 -6.18 -9.54 7.33
CA ASP A 88 -6.52 -8.90 6.06
C ASP A 88 -5.80 -7.55 5.88
N VAL A 89 -4.91 -7.51 4.90
CA VAL A 89 -4.04 -6.36 4.66
C VAL A 89 -4.79 -5.31 3.84
N LYS A 90 -4.85 -4.08 4.37
CA LYS A 90 -5.57 -2.98 3.71
C LYS A 90 -4.71 -2.27 2.67
N ASP A 91 -5.28 -2.12 1.48
CA ASP A 91 -4.66 -1.39 0.37
C ASP A 91 -4.71 0.14 0.60
N PRO A 92 -3.56 0.82 0.71
CA PRO A 92 -3.48 2.28 0.87
C PRO A 92 -4.08 3.08 -0.30
N ASP A 93 -4.16 2.47 -1.48
CA ASP A 93 -4.78 3.09 -2.65
C ASP A 93 -6.29 2.96 -2.68
N LYS A 94 -6.85 2.10 -1.82
CA LYS A 94 -8.28 1.80 -1.75
C LYS A 94 -8.83 1.34 -3.10
N THR A 95 -8.05 0.55 -3.85
CA THR A 95 -8.56 -0.07 -5.07
C THR A 95 -9.75 -0.98 -4.75
N THR A 96 -10.67 -1.14 -5.69
CA THR A 96 -11.94 -1.87 -5.46
C THR A 96 -11.73 -3.31 -4.98
N LYS A 97 -10.63 -3.95 -5.40
CA LYS A 97 -10.30 -5.36 -5.06
C LYS A 97 -9.19 -5.49 -4.02
N GLY A 98 -8.58 -4.38 -3.59
CA GLY A 98 -7.38 -4.38 -2.76
C GLY A 98 -6.22 -5.13 -3.43
N TYR A 99 -5.38 -5.76 -2.60
CA TYR A 99 -4.28 -6.59 -3.09
C TYR A 99 -4.77 -7.84 -3.81
N THR A 100 -4.04 -8.22 -4.87
CA THR A 100 -4.27 -9.46 -5.62
C THR A 100 -3.72 -10.63 -4.81
N ARG A 101 -4.57 -11.45 -4.21
CA ARG A 101 -4.15 -12.45 -3.21
C ARG A 101 -3.42 -13.69 -3.75
N GLY A 102 -3.46 -13.92 -5.05
CA GLY A 102 -2.95 -15.16 -5.65
C GLY A 102 -3.98 -16.29 -5.57
N ASN A 103 -3.66 -17.44 -6.16
CA ASN A 103 -4.60 -18.54 -6.40
C ASN A 103 -4.34 -19.81 -5.57
N ALA A 104 -3.53 -19.73 -4.51
CA ALA A 104 -3.23 -20.86 -3.64
C ALA A 104 -3.66 -20.57 -2.20
N LYS A 105 -4.73 -21.22 -1.74
CA LYS A 105 -5.36 -20.98 -0.43
C LYS A 105 -4.91 -21.96 0.67
N SER A 106 -4.35 -23.11 0.30
CA SER A 106 -3.92 -24.15 1.24
C SER A 106 -2.46 -24.55 1.04
N LEU A 107 -1.86 -25.17 2.04
CA LEU A 107 -0.48 -25.65 1.99
C LEU A 107 -0.24 -26.57 0.79
N THR A 108 -1.17 -27.49 0.52
CA THR A 108 -1.09 -28.38 -0.65
C THR A 108 -1.07 -27.61 -1.97
N GLN A 109 -1.83 -26.52 -2.09
CA GLN A 109 -1.85 -25.70 -3.30
C GLN A 109 -0.56 -24.90 -3.44
N VAL A 110 -0.03 -24.36 -2.34
CA VAL A 110 1.27 -23.66 -2.31
C VAL A 110 2.39 -24.60 -2.76
N LEU A 111 2.45 -25.82 -2.23
CA LEU A 111 3.46 -26.81 -2.58
C LEU A 111 3.32 -27.34 -4.02
N ALA A 112 2.14 -27.19 -4.63
CA ALA A 112 1.88 -27.58 -6.02
C ALA A 112 2.24 -26.48 -7.03
N LEU A 113 2.55 -25.25 -6.58
CA LEU A 113 2.97 -24.16 -7.47
C LEU A 113 4.31 -24.51 -8.11
N LYS A 114 4.36 -24.46 -9.45
CA LYS A 114 5.58 -24.75 -10.24
C LYS A 114 6.44 -23.51 -10.53
N GLY A 115 6.03 -22.35 -10.02
CA GLY A 115 6.67 -21.06 -10.29
C GLY A 115 5.93 -19.91 -9.62
N ALA A 116 6.49 -18.71 -9.78
CA ALA A 116 5.92 -17.48 -9.24
C ALA A 116 4.47 -17.27 -9.74
N PRO A 117 3.49 -17.12 -8.85
CA PRO A 117 2.11 -16.86 -9.24
C PRO A 117 1.93 -15.40 -9.70
N ALA A 118 0.89 -15.14 -10.50
CA ALA A 118 0.60 -13.80 -11.01
C ALA A 118 0.14 -12.78 -9.94
N GLY A 119 -0.21 -13.24 -8.74
CA GLY A 119 -0.68 -12.41 -7.62
C GLY A 119 0.43 -11.97 -6.68
N SER A 120 0.04 -11.62 -5.45
CA SER A 120 0.94 -11.26 -4.36
C SER A 120 1.44 -12.52 -3.66
N PHE A 121 2.75 -12.58 -3.43
CA PHE A 121 3.40 -13.73 -2.78
C PHE A 121 4.73 -13.36 -2.14
N VAL A 122 5.20 -14.23 -1.27
CA VAL A 122 6.58 -14.26 -0.75
C VAL A 122 7.27 -15.50 -1.29
N GLU A 123 8.43 -15.32 -1.91
CA GLU A 123 9.31 -16.41 -2.28
C GLU A 123 10.13 -16.81 -1.05
N VAL A 124 10.08 -18.10 -0.72
CA VAL A 124 10.91 -18.71 0.32
C VAL A 124 11.77 -19.76 -0.34
N THR A 125 13.08 -19.69 -0.11
CA THR A 125 14.04 -20.71 -0.55
C THR A 125 14.73 -21.29 0.65
N ASP A 126 14.65 -22.61 0.82
CA ASP A 126 15.27 -23.37 1.91
C ASP A 126 14.96 -22.76 3.30
N GLY A 127 13.68 -22.44 3.51
CA GLY A 127 13.18 -21.88 4.76
C GLY A 127 13.53 -20.40 5.01
N LYS A 128 14.11 -19.70 4.04
CA LYS A 128 14.41 -18.27 4.14
C LYS A 128 13.56 -17.50 3.14
N ALA A 129 12.80 -16.52 3.63
CA ALA A 129 12.14 -15.55 2.74
C ALA A 129 13.22 -14.77 1.98
N THR A 130 13.15 -14.78 0.64
CA THR A 130 14.14 -14.16 -0.26
C THR A 130 13.57 -12.95 -0.98
N LYS A 131 12.35 -13.08 -1.53
CA LYS A 131 11.71 -12.04 -2.34
C LYS A 131 10.24 -11.86 -1.96
N VAL A 132 9.71 -10.69 -2.27
CA VAL A 132 8.31 -10.34 -2.04
C VAL A 132 7.74 -9.61 -3.25
N LYS A 133 6.50 -9.96 -3.62
CA LYS A 133 5.68 -9.24 -4.58
C LYS A 133 4.33 -8.96 -3.95
N LEU A 134 3.93 -7.70 -3.85
CA LEU A 134 2.64 -7.30 -3.28
C LEU A 134 1.99 -6.26 -4.19
N ILE A 135 0.94 -6.65 -4.90
CA ILE A 135 0.37 -5.83 -5.99
C ILE A 135 -1.14 -5.65 -5.87
N ASN A 136 -1.63 -4.45 -6.19
CA ASN A 136 -3.04 -4.16 -6.39
C ASN A 136 -3.32 -3.91 -7.89
N ALA A 137 -4.43 -3.25 -8.21
CA ALA A 137 -4.80 -2.95 -9.60
C ALA A 137 -3.96 -1.82 -10.23
N ASP A 138 -3.48 -0.86 -9.43
CA ASP A 138 -2.83 0.37 -9.89
C ASP A 138 -1.29 0.31 -9.74
N ARG A 139 -0.80 -0.24 -8.62
CA ARG A 139 0.61 -0.31 -8.25
C ARG A 139 0.93 -1.43 -7.27
N GLY A 140 2.20 -1.55 -6.90
CA GLY A 140 2.61 -2.46 -5.84
C GLY A 140 4.11 -2.56 -5.68
N VAL A 141 4.52 -3.35 -4.68
CA VAL A 141 5.90 -3.76 -4.46
C VAL A 141 6.28 -4.79 -5.52
N GLN A 142 7.05 -4.37 -6.50
CA GLN A 142 7.59 -5.17 -7.60
C GLN A 142 8.79 -4.45 -8.25
N ASP A 143 9.67 -5.17 -8.92
CA ASP A 143 10.82 -4.57 -9.60
C ASP A 143 10.43 -3.93 -10.95
N ALA A 144 11.38 -3.31 -11.64
CA ALA A 144 11.14 -2.66 -12.94
C ALA A 144 10.64 -3.59 -14.05
N ASN A 145 10.78 -4.91 -13.89
CA ASN A 145 10.27 -5.93 -14.81
C ASN A 145 8.93 -6.50 -14.34
N HIS A 146 8.31 -5.90 -13.31
CA HIS A 146 7.13 -6.40 -12.61
C HIS A 146 7.34 -7.78 -11.97
N GLU A 147 8.56 -8.10 -11.55
CA GLU A 147 8.90 -9.31 -10.81
C GLU A 147 9.01 -9.06 -9.30
N ALA A 148 9.18 -10.13 -8.52
CA ALA A 148 9.33 -10.03 -7.07
C ALA A 148 10.64 -9.34 -6.68
N VAL A 149 10.56 -8.43 -5.70
CA VAL A 149 11.69 -7.63 -5.21
C VAL A 149 12.41 -8.41 -4.11
N ALA A 150 13.74 -8.41 -4.12
CA ALA A 150 14.51 -9.00 -3.03
C ALA A 150 14.24 -8.24 -1.72
N ILE A 151 14.06 -8.95 -0.61
CA ILE A 151 13.68 -8.34 0.67
C ILE A 151 14.72 -7.29 1.15
N LYS A 152 15.99 -7.48 0.80
CA LYS A 152 17.06 -6.51 1.09
C LYS A 152 16.94 -5.18 0.33
N ASP A 153 16.22 -5.18 -0.79
CA ASP A 153 16.04 -4.04 -1.69
C ASP A 153 14.62 -3.46 -1.55
N LEU A 154 13.85 -3.93 -0.56
CA LEU A 154 12.50 -3.47 -0.27
C LEU A 154 12.53 -2.05 0.28
N ASN A 155 12.03 -1.10 -0.50
CA ASN A 155 11.96 0.31 -0.14
C ASN A 155 10.87 1.02 -0.97
N ARG A 156 10.70 2.34 -0.79
CA ARG A 156 9.69 3.12 -1.53
C ARG A 156 9.84 3.06 -3.05
N ASP A 157 11.07 2.91 -3.56
CA ASP A 157 11.35 2.87 -5.00
C ASP A 157 10.91 1.54 -5.62
N SER A 158 10.78 0.50 -4.79
CA SER A 158 10.18 -0.77 -5.19
C SER A 158 8.65 -0.72 -5.35
N VAL A 159 8.01 0.39 -4.95
CA VAL A 159 6.56 0.60 -5.15
C VAL A 159 6.34 1.32 -6.48
N ILE A 160 6.10 0.53 -7.52
CA ILE A 160 5.90 1.02 -8.88
C ILE A 160 4.48 0.78 -9.37
N ASN A 161 4.07 1.61 -10.33
CA ASN A 161 2.81 1.41 -11.02
C ASN A 161 2.86 0.11 -11.83
N LYS A 162 1.71 -0.54 -11.93
CA LYS A 162 1.56 -1.79 -12.67
C LYS A 162 1.47 -1.54 -14.18
#